data_AF-A0A2S9JZ48-F1
#
_entry.id   AF-A0A2S9JZ48-F1
#
_cell.length_a   1.000
_cell.length_b   1.000
_cell.length_c   1.000
_cell.angle_alpha   90.00
_cell.angle_beta   90.00
_cell.angle_gamma   90.00
#
_symmetry.space_group_name_H-M   'P 1'
#
loop_
_entity.id
_entity.type
_entity.pdbx_description
1 polymer ?
#
loop_
_entity_poly.entity_id
_entity_poly.type
_entity_poly.pdbx_seq_one_letter_code
_entity_poly.pdbx_strand_id
1 'polypeptide(L)'
;MLWPIIKEWPMKNVSDLNSKSAGQAGKNTLEEQSRQALLASVAGRSPKAAKRTMSQYFKSLSDVDAARQHVEKARRAADDSLNRAKAAPKPHEITNPAFVALFEAHQHDREVLFAAMRALDRAQDTLRSESEKTAFFARDDDQSF
;
A
#
# COMPACT_ATOMS: atom_id res chain seq x y z
N MET A 1 -62.45 10.93 32.94
CA MET A 1 -63.61 10.04 32.76
C MET A 1 -63.09 8.71 32.22
N LEU A 2 -63.65 7.61 32.72
CA LEU A 2 -63.57 6.21 32.26
C LEU A 2 -62.23 5.45 32.34
N TRP A 3 -62.17 4.51 33.29
CA TRP A 3 -61.66 3.15 33.05
C TRP A 3 -62.79 2.29 32.43
N PRO A 4 -62.49 1.21 31.67
CA PRO A 4 -62.69 -0.15 32.23
C PRO A 4 -61.57 -1.16 31.84
N ILE A 5 -61.14 -2.07 32.71
CA ILE A 5 -61.70 -3.42 33.06
C ILE A 5 -61.38 -4.53 32.03
N ILE A 6 -60.46 -5.42 32.45
CA ILE A 6 -60.46 -6.90 32.46
C ILE A 6 -61.20 -7.66 31.33
N LYS A 7 -60.47 -8.58 30.68
CA LYS A 7 -60.85 -9.93 30.18
C LYS A 7 -59.58 -10.54 29.59
N GLU A 8 -59.17 -11.80 29.72
CA GLU A 8 -59.59 -13.02 30.40
C GLU A 8 -58.37 -13.96 30.20
N TRP A 9 -57.97 -14.73 31.20
CA TRP A 9 -57.03 -15.84 30.99
C TRP A 9 -57.80 -17.07 30.53
N PRO A 10 -57.22 -17.88 29.63
CA PRO A 10 -57.35 -19.32 29.77
C PRO A 10 -55.97 -19.96 29.93
N MET A 11 -55.64 -20.38 31.15
CA MET A 11 -54.75 -21.53 31.31
C MET A 11 -55.46 -22.76 30.76
N LYS A 12 -54.90 -23.40 29.73
CA LYS A 12 -55.11 -24.82 29.46
C LYS A 12 -53.81 -25.50 29.02
N ASN A 13 -53.38 -26.38 29.92
CA ASN A 13 -52.73 -27.68 29.75
C ASN A 13 -51.33 -27.76 29.15
N VAL A 14 -50.39 -27.88 30.09
CA VAL A 14 -49.19 -28.68 29.93
C VAL A 14 -49.62 -30.15 29.78
N SER A 15 -49.13 -30.78 28.72
CA SER A 15 -49.04 -32.23 28.41
C SER A 15 -49.61 -32.49 27.03
N ASP A 16 -48.73 -32.57 26.04
CA ASP A 16 -48.53 -33.83 25.35
C ASP A 16 -47.29 -33.78 24.44
N LEU A 17 -46.33 -34.63 24.82
CA LEU A 17 -45.67 -35.59 23.94
C LEU A 17 -44.93 -35.05 22.70
N ASN A 18 -43.60 -35.00 22.86
CA ASN A 18 -42.64 -35.69 22.00
C ASN A 18 -43.21 -36.20 20.66
N SER A 19 -42.90 -35.50 19.56
CA SER A 19 -42.85 -36.11 18.24
C SER A 19 -41.88 -35.36 17.33
N LYS A 20 -41.09 -36.18 16.66
CA LYS A 20 -39.93 -35.93 15.81
C LYS A 20 -40.36 -35.42 14.43
N SER A 21 -39.45 -34.66 13.79
CA SER A 21 -39.31 -34.49 12.32
C SER A 21 -40.39 -33.60 11.66
N ALA A 22 -40.18 -32.83 10.59
CA ALA A 22 -39.06 -32.60 9.68
C ALA A 22 -39.31 -31.27 8.93
N GLY A 23 -38.24 -30.64 8.44
CA GLY A 23 -38.28 -29.88 7.17
C GLY A 23 -38.82 -28.45 7.22
N GLN A 24 -37.94 -27.48 7.48
CA GLN A 24 -38.11 -26.14 6.93
C GLN A 24 -36.76 -25.58 6.50
N ALA A 25 -36.30 -26.07 5.34
CA ALA A 25 -35.17 -25.51 4.62
C ALA A 25 -35.63 -24.25 3.88
N GLY A 26 -34.82 -23.18 3.94
CA GLY A 26 -34.79 -22.22 2.83
C GLY A 26 -34.76 -20.72 3.11
N LYS A 27 -34.47 -20.22 4.32
CA LYS A 27 -34.31 -18.75 4.51
C LYS A 27 -33.10 -18.28 5.34
N ASN A 28 -32.41 -19.17 6.05
CA ASN A 28 -31.28 -18.75 6.90
C ASN A 28 -29.94 -18.74 6.17
N THR A 29 -29.83 -19.36 4.99
CA THR A 29 -28.54 -19.67 4.38
C THR A 29 -27.77 -18.44 3.87
N LEU A 30 -28.43 -17.37 3.41
CA LEU A 30 -27.74 -16.20 2.85
C LEU A 30 -27.14 -15.30 3.93
N GLU A 31 -27.88 -15.07 5.03
CA GLU A 31 -27.37 -14.31 6.18
C GLU A 31 -26.32 -15.13 6.95
N GLU A 32 -26.53 -16.43 7.15
CA GLU A 32 -25.54 -17.29 7.80
C GLU A 32 -24.26 -17.40 6.95
N GLN A 33 -24.36 -17.49 5.62
CA GLN A 33 -23.20 -17.45 4.73
C GLN A 33 -22.52 -16.09 4.71
N SER A 34 -23.29 -14.99 4.77
CA SER A 34 -22.72 -13.63 4.84
C SER A 34 -22.02 -13.40 6.18
N ARG A 35 -22.60 -13.87 7.29
CA ARG A 35 -21.97 -13.83 8.62
C ARG A 35 -20.76 -14.75 8.70
N GLN A 36 -20.82 -15.95 8.13
CA GLN A 36 -19.68 -16.86 8.04
C GLN A 36 -18.58 -16.32 7.12
N ALA A 37 -18.93 -15.61 6.03
CA ALA A 37 -17.97 -14.94 5.16
C ALA A 37 -17.31 -13.74 5.85
N LEU A 38 -18.08 -12.94 6.60
CA LEU A 38 -17.55 -11.85 7.43
C LEU A 38 -16.64 -12.38 8.54
N LEU A 39 -17.03 -13.45 9.24
CA LEU A 39 -16.21 -14.10 10.26
C LEU A 39 -14.97 -14.79 9.69
N ALA A 40 -15.05 -15.39 8.50
CA ALA A 40 -13.89 -15.95 7.80
C ALA A 40 -12.93 -14.84 7.31
N SER A 41 -13.46 -13.67 6.95
CA SER A 41 -12.65 -12.51 6.59
C SER A 41 -11.91 -11.90 7.79
N VAL A 42 -12.51 -11.95 8.99
CA VAL A 42 -11.89 -11.47 10.24
C VAL A 42 -10.88 -12.46 10.80
N ALA A 43 -11.15 -13.76 10.70
CA ALA A 43 -10.27 -14.83 11.18
C ALA A 43 -9.03 -15.07 10.29
N GLY A 44 -9.00 -14.49 9.08
CA GLY A 44 -7.94 -14.71 8.08
C GLY A 44 -6.74 -13.75 8.14
N ARG A 45 -6.80 -12.65 8.91
CA ARG A 45 -5.68 -11.70 9.00
C ARG A 45 -4.60 -12.22 9.94
N SER A 46 -3.78 -13.12 9.42
CA SER A 46 -2.69 -13.70 10.20
C SER A 46 -1.62 -12.64 10.54
N PRO A 47 -0.95 -12.74 11.70
CA PRO A 47 0.19 -11.89 12.04
C PRO A 47 1.37 -12.00 11.06
N LYS A 48 1.36 -13.01 10.16
CA LYS A 48 2.32 -13.11 9.05
C LYS A 48 2.08 -12.06 7.96
N ALA A 49 0.85 -11.59 7.77
CA ALA A 49 0.52 -10.56 6.79
C ALA A 49 1.03 -9.18 7.24
N ALA A 50 0.78 -8.79 8.50
CA ALA A 50 1.29 -7.54 9.07
C ALA A 50 2.83 -7.47 9.11
N LYS A 51 3.52 -8.58 9.41
CA LYS A 51 4.99 -8.64 9.34
C LYS A 51 5.53 -8.43 7.92
N ARG A 52 4.83 -8.95 6.91
CA ARG A 52 5.21 -8.78 5.51
C ARG A 52 5.05 -7.33 5.06
N THR A 53 3.96 -6.65 5.43
CA THR A 53 3.73 -5.25 5.06
C THR A 53 4.74 -4.31 5.71
N MET A 54 5.07 -4.50 6.99
CA MET A 54 6.16 -3.75 7.61
C MET A 54 7.51 -4.02 6.96
N SER A 55 7.85 -5.28 6.67
CA SER A 55 9.09 -5.61 5.95
C SER A 55 9.17 -4.95 4.57
N GLN A 56 8.04 -4.88 3.85
CA GLN A 56 7.95 -4.23 2.54
C GLN A 56 8.17 -2.71 2.66
N TYR A 57 7.62 -2.08 3.70
CA TYR A 57 7.81 -0.66 3.99
C TYR A 57 9.26 -0.31 4.35
N PHE A 58 9.94 -1.10 5.20
CA PHE A 58 11.35 -0.86 5.50
C PHE A 58 12.24 -1.06 4.27
N LYS A 59 11.88 -2.01 3.40
CA LYS A 59 12.57 -2.19 2.13
C LYS A 59 12.40 -0.97 1.23
N SER A 60 11.18 -0.44 1.08
CA SER A 60 10.95 0.75 0.24
C SER A 60 11.63 2.00 0.80
N LEU A 61 11.75 2.15 2.12
CA LEU A 61 12.60 3.19 2.74
C LEU A 61 14.06 3.05 2.32
N SER A 62 14.62 1.84 2.44
CA SER A 62 16.00 1.57 2.01
C SER A 62 16.21 1.82 0.52
N ASP A 63 15.23 1.49 -0.33
CA ASP A 63 15.27 1.72 -1.76
C ASP A 63 15.27 3.22 -2.09
N VAL A 64 14.50 4.03 -1.36
CA VAL A 64 14.52 5.50 -1.47
C VAL A 64 15.87 6.08 -1.09
N ASP A 65 16.47 5.62 0.01
CA ASP A 65 17.78 6.11 0.44
C ASP A 65 18.88 5.72 -0.55
N ALA A 66 18.85 4.50 -1.09
CA ALA A 66 19.75 4.09 -2.16
C ALA A 66 19.57 4.95 -3.42
N ALA A 67 18.33 5.23 -3.82
CA ALA A 67 18.04 6.09 -4.96
C ALA A 67 18.54 7.53 -4.76
N ARG A 68 18.41 8.09 -3.55
CA ARG A 68 18.98 9.41 -3.20
C ARG A 68 20.49 9.44 -3.33
N GLN A 69 21.18 8.42 -2.81
CA GLN A 69 22.64 8.32 -2.95
C GLN A 69 23.05 8.22 -4.42
N HIS A 70 22.28 7.49 -5.23
CA HIS A 70 22.53 7.40 -6.67
C HIS A 70 22.35 8.75 -7.37
N VAL A 71 21.30 9.50 -7.05
CA VAL A 71 21.10 10.87 -7.57
C VAL A 71 22.28 11.76 -7.23
N GLU A 72 22.74 11.77 -5.98
CA GLU A 72 23.89 12.58 -5.57
C GLU A 72 25.18 12.18 -6.29
N LYS A 73 25.41 10.88 -6.50
CA LYS A 73 26.56 10.40 -7.26
C LYS A 73 26.48 10.84 -8.73
N ALA A 74 25.33 10.68 -9.37
CA ALA A 74 25.13 11.07 -10.76
C ALA A 74 25.25 12.59 -10.94
N ARG A 75 24.77 13.37 -9.96
CA ARG A 75 24.90 14.82 -9.95
C ARG A 75 26.36 15.25 -9.92
N ARG A 76 27.16 14.67 -9.02
CA ARG A 76 28.61 14.94 -8.96
C ARG A 76 29.31 14.59 -10.28
N ALA A 77 28.98 13.44 -10.87
CA ALA A 77 29.55 13.05 -12.17
C ALA A 77 29.22 14.07 -13.28
N ALA A 78 27.97 14.53 -13.35
CA ALA A 78 27.54 15.54 -14.32
C ALA A 78 28.20 16.91 -14.09
N ASP A 79 28.39 17.32 -12.83
CA ASP A 79 29.10 18.55 -12.47
C ASP A 79 30.59 18.45 -12.85
N ASP A 80 31.23 17.32 -12.59
CA ASP A 80 32.65 17.07 -12.93
C ASP A 80 32.88 17.01 -14.45
N SER A 81 32.00 16.37 -15.22
CA SER A 81 32.09 16.39 -16.69
C SER A 81 31.84 17.77 -17.27
N LEU A 82 30.92 18.56 -16.70
CA LEU A 82 30.73 19.95 -17.10
C LEU A 82 31.99 20.79 -16.86
N ASN A 83 32.63 20.63 -15.70
CA ASN A 83 33.87 21.34 -15.38
C ASN A 83 35.00 20.96 -16.34
N ARG A 84 35.11 19.67 -16.70
CA ARG A 84 36.07 19.21 -17.73
C ARG A 84 35.79 19.82 -19.09
N ALA A 85 34.53 19.85 -19.54
CA ALA A 85 34.14 20.47 -20.80
C ALA A 85 34.47 21.98 -20.83
N LYS A 86 34.26 22.69 -19.72
CA LYS A 86 34.62 24.11 -19.58
C LYS A 86 36.13 24.35 -19.56
N ALA A 87 36.89 23.42 -19.00
CA ALA A 87 38.36 23.48 -18.96
C ALA A 87 39.02 23.08 -20.30
N ALA A 88 38.25 22.60 -21.27
CA ALA A 88 38.75 22.25 -22.58
C ALA A 88 39.42 23.45 -23.27
N PRO A 89 40.48 23.22 -24.09
CA PRO A 89 41.10 24.27 -24.89
C PRO A 89 40.04 24.99 -25.73
N LYS A 90 40.18 26.31 -25.87
CA LYS A 90 39.34 27.09 -26.79
C LYS A 90 39.70 26.77 -28.24
N PRO A 91 38.76 26.88 -29.20
CA PRO A 91 37.38 27.37 -29.02
C PRO A 91 36.42 26.28 -28.49
N HIS A 92 35.37 26.70 -27.79
CA HIS A 92 34.27 25.82 -27.37
C HIS A 92 33.22 25.73 -28.47
N GLU A 93 33.66 25.20 -29.61
CA GLU A 93 32.86 25.08 -30.83
C GLU A 93 32.88 23.64 -31.32
N ILE A 94 31.90 23.29 -32.16
CA ILE A 94 31.77 21.94 -32.75
C ILE A 94 32.98 21.53 -33.61
N THR A 95 33.81 22.50 -33.99
CA THR A 95 35.05 22.31 -34.75
C THR A 95 36.20 21.79 -33.89
N ASN A 96 36.12 21.93 -32.55
CA ASN A 96 37.12 21.45 -31.63
C ASN A 96 36.76 20.04 -31.10
N PRO A 97 37.42 18.98 -31.60
CA PRO A 97 37.06 17.61 -31.25
C PRO A 97 37.28 17.31 -29.76
N ALA A 98 38.22 17.99 -29.09
CA ALA A 98 38.45 17.80 -27.65
C ALA A 98 37.29 18.34 -26.82
N PHE A 99 36.76 19.51 -27.18
CA PHE A 99 35.57 20.07 -26.54
C PHE A 99 34.33 19.20 -26.82
N VAL A 100 34.12 18.78 -28.07
CA VAL A 100 32.98 17.94 -28.45
C VAL A 100 32.96 16.64 -27.65
N ALA A 101 34.07 15.91 -27.56
CA ALA A 101 34.14 14.67 -26.81
C ALA A 101 33.82 14.86 -25.31
N LEU A 102 34.33 15.94 -24.70
CA LEU A 102 34.05 16.25 -23.29
C LEU A 102 32.61 16.71 -23.07
N PHE A 103 32.03 17.42 -24.03
CA PHE A 103 30.63 17.86 -23.97
C PHE A 103 29.66 16.70 -24.19
N GLU A 104 29.95 15.77 -25.09
CA GLU A 104 29.18 14.54 -25.27
C GLU A 104 29.20 13.68 -24.01
N ALA A 105 30.36 13.51 -23.38
CA ALA A 105 30.46 12.83 -22.09
C ALA A 105 29.59 13.52 -21.02
N HIS A 106 29.56 14.86 -21.00
CA HIS A 106 28.67 15.60 -20.12
C HIS A 106 27.18 15.39 -20.43
N GLN A 107 26.79 15.32 -21.71
CA GLN A 107 25.39 15.02 -22.07
C GLN A 107 24.99 13.63 -21.57
N HIS A 108 25.86 12.64 -21.72
CA HIS A 108 25.62 11.30 -21.19
C HIS A 108 25.45 11.31 -19.67
N ASP A 109 26.35 11.98 -18.93
CA ASP A 109 26.24 12.06 -17.47
C ASP A 109 24.95 12.78 -17.02
N ARG A 110 24.48 13.78 -17.79
CA ARG A 110 23.18 14.43 -17.55
C ARG A 110 22.01 13.48 -17.74
N GLU A 111 22.04 12.65 -18.78
CA GLU A 111 21.00 11.63 -19.00
C GLU A 111 20.96 10.61 -17.85
N VAL A 112 22.13 10.19 -17.35
CA VAL A 112 22.24 9.32 -16.18
C VAL A 112 21.64 9.99 -14.93
N LEU A 113 21.92 11.28 -14.70
CA LEU A 113 21.29 12.04 -13.61
C LEU A 113 19.77 12.06 -13.73
N PHE A 114 19.22 12.35 -14.91
CA PHE A 114 17.77 12.34 -15.11
C PHE A 114 17.15 10.95 -14.96
N ALA A 115 17.87 9.89 -15.33
CA ALA A 115 17.43 8.52 -15.06
C ALA A 115 17.40 8.22 -13.55
N ALA A 116 18.42 8.66 -12.80
CA ALA A 116 18.48 8.50 -11.35
C ALA A 116 17.35 9.27 -10.65
N MET A 117 17.06 10.50 -11.08
CA MET A 117 15.95 11.29 -10.53
C MET A 117 14.59 10.60 -10.75
N ARG A 118 14.34 10.10 -11.97
CA ARG A 118 13.12 9.33 -12.26
C ARG A 118 13.02 8.04 -11.43
N ALA A 119 14.15 7.40 -11.13
CA ALA A 119 14.18 6.22 -10.27
C ALA A 119 13.84 6.58 -8.82
N LEU A 120 14.34 7.71 -8.32
CA LEU A 120 14.00 8.24 -7.00
C LEU A 120 12.52 8.55 -6.89
N ASP A 121 11.93 9.21 -7.88
CA ASP A 121 10.49 9.52 -7.90
C ASP A 121 9.64 8.24 -7.77
N ARG A 122 9.97 7.21 -8.56
CA ARG A 122 9.29 5.90 -8.49
C ARG A 122 9.44 5.21 -7.13
N ALA A 123 10.62 5.32 -6.52
CA ALA A 123 10.86 4.75 -5.20
C ALA A 123 10.02 5.47 -4.13
N GLN A 124 9.88 6.79 -4.23
CA GLN A 124 9.02 7.59 -3.34
C GLN A 124 7.54 7.26 -3.51
N ASP A 125 7.07 7.11 -4.75
CA ASP A 125 5.69 6.70 -5.02
C ASP A 125 5.40 5.30 -4.45
N THR A 126 6.36 4.38 -4.59
CA THR A 126 6.26 3.04 -3.99
C THR A 126 6.17 3.12 -2.47
N LEU A 127 7.07 3.88 -1.83
CA LEU A 127 7.06 4.09 -0.38
C LEU A 127 5.72 4.68 0.10
N ARG A 128 5.18 5.69 -0.60
CA ARG A 128 3.87 6.28 -0.28
C ARG A 128 2.77 5.22 -0.34
N SER A 129 2.73 4.43 -1.41
CA SER A 129 1.73 3.35 -1.56
C SER A 129 1.85 2.28 -0.46
N GLU A 130 3.07 1.94 -0.04
CA GLU A 130 3.29 0.99 1.06
C GLU A 130 2.90 1.59 2.42
N SER A 131 3.12 2.89 2.63
CA SER A 131 2.71 3.59 3.85
C SER A 131 1.18 3.67 4.01
N GLU A 132 0.46 3.83 2.90
CA GLU A 132 -1.01 3.82 2.89
C GLU A 132 -1.55 2.42 3.21
N LYS A 133 -0.91 1.38 2.67
CA LYS A 133 -1.25 -0.02 2.99
C LYS A 133 -1.00 -0.32 4.47
N THR A 134 0.15 0.06 5.03
CA THR A 134 0.45 -0.19 6.44
C THR A 134 -0.49 0.57 7.38
N ALA A 135 -0.85 1.82 7.05
CA ALA A 135 -1.82 2.61 7.82
C ALA A 135 -3.24 2.00 7.77
N PHE A 136 -3.64 1.41 6.64
CA PHE A 136 -4.90 0.68 6.52
C PHE A 136 -4.95 -0.55 7.45
N PHE A 137 -3.86 -1.31 7.56
CA PHE A 137 -3.79 -2.46 8.48
C PHE A 137 -3.80 -2.03 9.95
N ALA A 138 -3.16 -0.91 10.31
CA ALA A 138 -3.13 -0.42 11.68
C ALA A 138 -4.49 0.14 12.17
N ARG A 139 -5.31 0.69 11.27
CA ARG A 139 -6.60 1.31 11.62
C ARG A 139 -7.72 0.29 11.88
N ASP A 140 -7.60 -0.90 11.32
CA ASP A 140 -8.58 -1.99 11.52
C ASP A 140 -8.39 -2.70 12.88
N ASP A 141 -7.19 -2.66 13.48
CA ASP A 141 -6.92 -3.30 14.78
C ASP A 141 -7.59 -2.55 15.96
N ASP A 142 -7.75 -1.22 15.86
CA ASP A 142 -8.33 -0.36 16.92
C ASP A 142 -9.88 -0.41 17.02
N GLN A 143 -10.58 -1.01 16.06
CA GLN A 143 -12.06 -1.09 16.04
C GLN A 143 -12.61 -2.35 16.76
N SER A 144 -11.77 -3.07 17.51
CA SER A 144 -12.15 -4.31 18.19
C SER A 144 -12.09 -4.20 19.72
N PHE A 145 -12.98 -3.39 20.30
CA PHE A 145 -13.28 -3.42 21.75
C PHE A 145 -14.79 -3.24 22.00
#